data_AF-A0A9D6I9L7-F1
#
_entry.id   AF-A0A9D6I9L7-F1
#
_cell.length_a   1.000
_cell.length_b   1.000
_cell.length_c   1.000
_cell.angle_alpha   90.00
_cell.angle_beta   90.00
_cell.angle_gamma   90.00
#
_symmetry.space_group_name_H-M   'P 1'
#
loop_
_entity.id
_entity.type
_entity.pdbx_description
1 polymer ?
#
loop_
_entity_poly.entity_id
_entity_poly.type
_entity_poly.pdbx_seq_one_letter_code
_entity_poly.pdbx_strand_id
1 'polypeptide(L)'
;MNGEGPPRVETVGKAPLDGVIVCGMGPLALRRHLEPAKSNNQLVQGVGRGLVMEEDNPVAKNIYTTLNAVAAKLLVVGGMTERVILSGYDSAKNNPHSHPIEQALTEASLLAATYDRTQPQHIRPEQRQIADQKTRILDTKASSTTFNILEGINFLDKEAGGYWEGNLAIMSSEWHIPRLWETIKAFGLDKRGVTVLSTERVLRHYGYNPDYQKIYANLDKTQPEIGRIYEDLIPFAPHEEITYKGQSIQMENLRNNPYYVSARLASIVSPRRFWEIATSFKRYYQERDIAVPDIYNKLPDSFDEHFDFSTFKKAFQASEMRPVTKEYSAPETTQSYRILAKTVGEVTDSFFATHNPKGSIQ
;
A
#
# COMPACT_ATOMS: atom_id res chain seq x y z
N MET A 1 -24.42 16.26 -51.28
CA MET A 1 -23.16 16.54 -50.56
C MET A 1 -23.54 16.77 -49.12
N ASN A 2 -23.48 15.72 -48.30
CA ASN A 2 -23.74 15.82 -46.87
C ASN A 2 -22.38 16.10 -46.21
N GLY A 3 -22.22 17.31 -45.69
CA GLY A 3 -21.02 17.71 -44.96
C GLY A 3 -20.98 16.98 -43.62
N GLU A 4 -20.10 15.98 -43.53
CA GLU A 4 -19.63 15.49 -42.25
C GLU A 4 -18.85 16.63 -41.58
N GLY A 5 -19.41 17.15 -40.49
CA GLY A 5 -18.68 18.07 -39.63
C GLY A 5 -17.41 17.39 -39.10
N PRO A 6 -16.35 18.16 -38.79
CA PRO A 6 -15.13 17.59 -38.26
C PRO A 6 -15.44 16.74 -37.02
N PRO A 7 -14.78 15.58 -36.86
CA PRO A 7 -15.01 14.71 -35.71
C PRO A 7 -14.82 15.55 -34.45
N ARG A 8 -15.81 15.52 -33.56
CA ARG A 8 -15.67 16.10 -32.22
C ARG A 8 -14.44 15.44 -31.60
N VAL A 9 -13.38 16.22 -31.41
CA VAL A 9 -12.27 15.85 -30.55
C VAL A 9 -12.90 15.66 -29.18
N GLU A 10 -13.12 14.41 -28.77
CA GLU A 10 -13.42 14.11 -27.38
C GLU A 10 -12.30 14.75 -26.56
N THR A 11 -12.65 15.78 -25.78
CA THR A 11 -11.76 16.37 -24.81
C THR A 11 -11.25 15.23 -23.95
N VAL A 12 -9.97 14.88 -24.10
CA VAL A 12 -9.29 13.91 -23.23
C VAL A 12 -9.45 14.46 -21.81
N GLY A 13 -10.39 13.88 -21.07
CA GLY A 13 -10.69 14.31 -19.72
C GLY A 13 -9.46 14.12 -18.86
N LYS A 14 -9.15 15.09 -17.99
CA LYS A 14 -8.14 14.91 -16.96
C LYS A 14 -8.48 13.63 -16.16
N ALA A 15 -7.48 12.80 -15.88
CA ALA A 15 -7.67 11.61 -15.06
C ALA A 15 -8.36 11.97 -13.72
N PRO A 16 -9.28 11.12 -13.21
CA PRO A 16 -10.01 11.40 -11.99
C PRO A 16 -9.11 11.44 -10.74
N LEU A 17 -7.97 10.74 -10.77
CA LEU A 17 -6.95 10.75 -9.73
C LEU A 17 -5.71 11.48 -10.25
N ASP A 18 -5.23 12.42 -9.44
CA ASP A 18 -3.94 13.09 -9.66
C ASP A 18 -2.76 12.18 -9.29
N GLY A 19 -3.00 11.14 -8.47
CA GLY A 19 -2.03 10.11 -8.15
C GLY A 19 -2.62 8.90 -7.42
N VAL A 20 -1.85 7.81 -7.42
CA VAL A 20 -2.14 6.60 -6.64
C VAL A 20 -0.91 6.20 -5.85
N ILE A 21 -1.02 6.11 -4.53
CA ILE A 21 -0.01 5.46 -3.67
C ILE A 21 -0.34 3.97 -3.61
N VAL A 22 0.57 3.13 -4.10
CA VAL A 22 0.45 1.67 -4.06
C VAL A 22 1.31 1.17 -2.90
N CYS A 23 0.65 0.62 -1.88
CA CYS A 23 1.36 0.06 -0.75
C CYS A 23 1.98 -1.30 -1.12
N GLY A 24 3.27 -1.40 -0.91
CA GLY A 24 4.01 -2.64 -0.86
C GLY A 24 3.46 -3.55 0.22
N MET A 25 3.65 -4.84 0.01
CA MET A 25 3.22 -5.85 0.95
C MET A 25 4.34 -6.83 1.24
N GLY A 26 4.70 -6.90 2.52
CA GLY A 26 5.66 -7.85 3.06
C GLY A 26 5.10 -9.25 3.27
N PRO A 27 5.95 -10.17 3.77
CA PRO A 27 7.39 -10.00 3.83
C PRO A 27 7.99 -10.14 2.42
N LEU A 28 9.09 -9.43 2.18
CA LEU A 28 10.01 -9.69 1.08
C LEU A 28 10.54 -11.12 1.19
N ALA A 29 9.88 -12.02 0.50
CA ALA A 29 10.38 -13.36 0.22
C ALA A 29 10.40 -13.51 -1.30
N LEU A 30 11.51 -14.00 -1.85
CA LEU A 30 11.59 -14.27 -3.29
C LEU A 30 11.21 -15.72 -3.59
N ARG A 31 10.70 -15.96 -4.80
CA ARG A 31 10.49 -17.31 -5.29
C ARG A 31 11.84 -18.00 -5.42
N ARG A 32 11.92 -19.20 -4.86
CA ARG A 32 13.04 -20.11 -5.05
C ARG A 32 12.73 -20.99 -6.24
N HIS A 33 13.65 -21.10 -7.20
CA HIS A 33 13.49 -22.06 -8.30
C HIS A 33 14.00 -23.44 -7.91
N LEU A 34 13.26 -24.45 -8.33
CA LEU A 34 13.72 -25.82 -8.43
C LEU A 34 14.38 -25.98 -9.82
N GLU A 35 15.54 -25.37 -10.04
CA GLU A 35 16.32 -25.76 -11.22
C GLU A 35 17.14 -27.02 -10.90
N PRO A 36 17.01 -28.11 -11.68
CA PRO A 36 18.03 -29.14 -11.68
C PRO A 36 19.30 -28.51 -12.24
N ALA A 37 20.37 -28.47 -11.45
CA ALA A 37 21.67 -27.90 -11.82
C ALA A 37 22.05 -28.29 -13.26
N LYS A 38 21.81 -27.39 -14.22
CA LYS A 38 22.29 -27.53 -15.59
C LYS A 38 23.69 -26.97 -15.65
N SER A 39 24.64 -27.72 -15.11
CA SER A 39 26.01 -27.66 -15.58
C SER A 39 26.71 -28.98 -15.25
N ASN A 40 27.06 -29.71 -16.30
CA ASN A 40 27.99 -30.81 -16.27
C ASN A 40 29.27 -30.42 -15.52
N ASN A 41 29.42 -30.86 -14.28
CA ASN A 41 30.50 -31.74 -13.82
C ASN A 41 30.63 -31.68 -12.29
N GLN A 42 30.77 -32.87 -11.71
CA GLN A 42 31.19 -33.20 -10.34
C GLN A 42 30.11 -33.21 -9.24
N LEU A 43 29.52 -34.40 -9.09
CA LEU A 43 29.48 -35.20 -7.86
C LEU A 43 29.62 -34.45 -6.52
N VAL A 44 28.53 -34.41 -5.74
CA VAL A 44 28.52 -35.02 -4.40
C VAL A 44 27.19 -35.76 -4.23
N GLN A 45 27.28 -37.07 -4.09
CA GLN A 45 26.18 -37.92 -3.64
C GLN A 45 25.86 -37.59 -2.18
N GLY A 46 24.59 -37.29 -1.89
CA GLY A 46 24.05 -37.26 -0.54
C GLY A 46 23.74 -35.86 -0.02
N VAL A 47 22.44 -35.58 0.12
CA VAL A 47 21.83 -34.42 0.82
C VAL A 47 21.86 -33.10 0.05
N GLY A 48 20.66 -32.66 -0.38
CA GLY A 48 20.39 -31.27 -0.77
C GLY A 48 20.08 -31.07 -2.25
N ARG A 49 18.79 -31.10 -2.63
CA ARG A 49 18.35 -30.35 -3.82
C ARG A 49 18.52 -28.86 -3.48
N GLY A 50 19.58 -28.23 -3.97
CA GLY A 50 19.79 -26.80 -3.80
C GLY A 50 18.69 -26.02 -4.51
N LEU A 51 17.84 -25.34 -3.74
CA LEU A 51 16.95 -24.31 -4.26
C LEU A 51 17.80 -23.06 -4.53
N VAL A 52 17.83 -22.59 -5.78
CA VAL A 52 18.56 -21.37 -6.16
C VAL A 52 17.57 -20.20 -6.26
N MET A 53 17.94 -19.03 -5.75
CA MET A 53 17.17 -17.80 -5.87
C MET A 53 17.44 -17.16 -7.24
N GLU A 54 16.44 -16.55 -7.88
CA GLU A 54 16.69 -15.74 -9.09
C GLU A 54 17.47 -14.48 -8.71
N GLU A 55 18.79 -14.54 -8.81
CA GLU A 55 19.67 -13.43 -8.42
C GLU A 55 19.54 -12.24 -9.38
N ASP A 56 19.47 -12.52 -10.68
CA ASP A 56 19.34 -11.49 -11.72
C ASP A 56 17.91 -10.97 -11.86
N ASN A 57 16.92 -11.70 -11.33
CA ASN A 57 15.50 -11.45 -11.61
C ASN A 57 14.58 -11.73 -10.40
N PRO A 58 14.65 -10.94 -9.32
CA PRO A 58 13.91 -11.23 -8.10
C PRO A 58 12.39 -11.21 -8.34
N VAL A 59 11.69 -12.33 -8.12
CA VAL A 59 10.23 -12.43 -8.19
C VAL A 59 9.64 -12.61 -6.80
N ALA A 60 8.63 -11.82 -6.45
CA ALA A 60 7.95 -11.93 -5.17
C ALA A 60 7.31 -13.34 -4.99
N LYS A 61 7.60 -13.96 -3.85
CA LYS A 61 6.92 -15.18 -3.37
C LYS A 61 5.47 -14.86 -3.03
N ASN A 62 5.20 -13.70 -2.42
CA ASN A 62 3.84 -13.25 -2.18
C ASN A 62 3.19 -12.81 -3.50
N ILE A 63 1.94 -13.22 -3.73
CA ILE A 63 1.24 -12.85 -4.97
C ILE A 63 0.80 -11.39 -4.96
N TYR A 64 0.52 -10.82 -3.80
CA TYR A 64 -0.11 -9.52 -3.73
C TYR A 64 0.75 -8.39 -4.29
N THR A 65 2.08 -8.49 -4.22
CA THR A 65 2.98 -7.56 -4.94
C THR A 65 2.71 -7.58 -6.44
N THR A 66 2.50 -8.77 -7.02
CA THR A 66 2.14 -8.91 -8.44
C THR A 66 0.77 -8.34 -8.73
N LEU A 67 -0.23 -8.61 -7.89
CA LEU A 67 -1.59 -8.09 -8.09
C LEU A 67 -1.61 -6.56 -8.01
N ASN A 68 -0.97 -5.98 -6.98
CA ASN A 68 -0.86 -4.53 -6.80
C ASN A 68 -0.18 -3.88 -8.02
N ALA A 69 0.91 -4.48 -8.53
CA ALA A 69 1.60 -4.02 -9.73
C ALA A 69 0.70 -4.03 -10.98
N VAL A 70 -0.02 -5.14 -11.22
CA VAL A 70 -0.95 -5.26 -12.36
C VAL A 70 -2.09 -4.25 -12.25
N ALA A 71 -2.71 -4.14 -11.07
CA ALA A 71 -3.79 -3.19 -10.83
C ALA A 71 -3.33 -1.74 -11.04
N ALA A 72 -2.14 -1.39 -10.56
CA ALA A 72 -1.59 -0.04 -10.74
C ALA A 72 -1.38 0.28 -12.22
N LYS A 73 -0.88 -0.69 -13.00
CA LYS A 73 -0.69 -0.53 -14.44
C LYS A 73 -2.02 -0.36 -15.17
N LEU A 74 -3.05 -1.10 -14.77
CA LEU A 74 -4.41 -0.97 -15.32
C LEU A 74 -5.04 0.38 -14.99
N LEU A 75 -4.81 0.95 -13.81
CA LEU A 75 -5.27 2.30 -13.47
C LEU A 75 -4.64 3.35 -14.39
N VAL A 76 -3.35 3.22 -14.71
CA VAL A 76 -2.69 4.15 -15.63
C VAL A 76 -3.23 3.99 -17.05
N VAL A 77 -3.27 2.75 -17.55
CA VAL A 77 -3.68 2.45 -18.93
C VAL A 77 -5.18 2.73 -19.15
N GLY A 78 -6.01 2.55 -18.14
CA GLY A 78 -7.42 2.93 -18.16
C GLY A 78 -7.69 4.44 -18.00
N GLY A 79 -6.65 5.28 -17.96
CA GLY A 79 -6.80 6.73 -17.82
C GLY A 79 -7.28 7.18 -16.43
N MET A 80 -7.21 6.32 -15.41
CA MET A 80 -7.70 6.63 -14.06
C MET A 80 -6.72 7.48 -13.26
N THR A 81 -5.42 7.37 -13.57
CA THR A 81 -4.35 8.16 -12.96
C THR A 81 -3.23 8.40 -13.95
N GLU A 82 -2.51 9.50 -13.78
CA GLU A 82 -1.29 9.79 -14.54
C GLU A 82 -0.01 9.57 -13.72
N ARG A 83 -0.15 9.22 -12.45
CA ARG A 83 0.97 9.10 -11.51
C ARG A 83 0.78 7.92 -10.57
N VAL A 84 1.86 7.16 -10.37
CA VAL A 84 1.91 6.01 -9.47
C VAL A 84 3.10 6.17 -8.52
N ILE A 85 2.82 6.14 -7.22
CA ILE A 85 3.82 6.15 -6.15
C ILE A 85 3.89 4.73 -5.60
N LEU A 86 4.96 4.01 -5.90
CA LEU A 86 5.24 2.67 -5.41
C LEU A 86 6.00 2.79 -4.10
N SER A 87 5.33 2.54 -2.98
CA SER A 87 5.89 2.75 -1.63
C SER A 87 5.94 1.45 -0.87
N GLY A 88 7.00 1.20 -0.11
CA GLY A 88 7.15 -0.05 0.63
C GLY A 88 8.42 -0.15 1.46
N TYR A 89 8.37 -1.03 2.47
CA TYR A 89 9.35 -1.15 3.54
C TYR A 89 10.53 -2.07 3.21
N ASP A 90 11.67 -1.87 3.88
CA ASP A 90 12.82 -2.79 3.91
C ASP A 90 12.60 -3.96 4.88
N SER A 91 11.50 -4.71 4.69
CA SER A 91 11.02 -5.75 5.62
C SER A 91 12.02 -6.88 5.91
N ALA A 92 12.98 -7.11 5.02
CA ALA A 92 13.96 -8.18 5.14
C ALA A 92 15.32 -7.70 5.67
N LYS A 93 15.63 -6.40 5.66
CA LYS A 93 16.99 -5.86 5.90
C LYS A 93 17.62 -6.30 7.21
N ASN A 94 16.82 -6.37 8.28
CA ASN A 94 17.28 -6.76 9.62
C ASN A 94 16.84 -8.18 10.01
N ASN A 95 16.30 -8.96 9.08
CA ASN A 95 15.90 -10.33 9.36
C ASN A 95 17.10 -11.27 9.15
N PRO A 96 17.67 -11.86 10.20
CA PRO A 96 18.83 -12.74 10.08
C PRO A 96 18.53 -14.05 9.34
N HIS A 97 17.24 -14.38 9.13
CA HIS A 97 16.80 -15.55 8.40
C HIS A 97 16.50 -15.27 6.91
N SER A 98 16.53 -14.01 6.49
CA SER A 98 16.33 -13.63 5.08
C SER A 98 17.60 -13.85 4.27
N HIS A 99 17.43 -14.13 2.98
CA HIS A 99 18.55 -14.24 2.05
C HIS A 99 19.24 -12.87 1.87
N PRO A 100 20.57 -12.78 1.63
CA PRO A 100 21.25 -11.50 1.44
C PRO A 100 20.64 -10.61 0.34
N ILE A 101 20.13 -11.23 -0.72
CA ILE A 101 19.41 -10.51 -1.81
C ILE A 101 18.11 -9.88 -1.30
N GLU A 102 17.35 -10.60 -0.46
CA GLU A 102 16.12 -10.07 0.14
C GLU A 102 16.46 -8.90 1.09
N GLN A 103 17.55 -9.01 1.86
CA GLN A 103 18.04 -7.96 2.76
C GLN A 103 18.45 -6.68 2.02
N ALA A 104 18.86 -6.79 0.76
CA ALA A 104 19.26 -5.67 -0.08
C ALA A 104 18.08 -4.98 -0.81
N LEU A 105 16.88 -5.58 -0.79
CA LEU A 105 15.69 -5.07 -1.49
C LEU A 105 14.72 -4.38 -0.53
N THR A 106 13.92 -3.47 -1.08
CA THR A 106 12.71 -2.94 -0.42
C THR A 106 11.46 -3.48 -1.10
N GLU A 107 10.33 -3.51 -0.39
CA GLU A 107 9.03 -3.88 -0.97
C GLU A 107 8.69 -2.97 -2.15
N ALA A 108 9.04 -1.68 -2.06
CA ALA A 108 8.88 -0.73 -3.15
C ALA A 108 9.69 -1.15 -4.38
N SER A 109 10.97 -1.52 -4.19
CA SER A 109 11.87 -1.92 -5.29
C SER A 109 11.37 -3.20 -5.96
N LEU A 110 10.91 -4.18 -5.17
CA LEU A 110 10.34 -5.41 -5.70
C LEU A 110 9.02 -5.15 -6.42
N LEU A 111 8.17 -4.27 -5.89
CA LEU A 111 6.92 -3.86 -6.51
C LEU A 111 7.18 -3.13 -7.84
N ALA A 112 8.17 -2.23 -7.91
CA ALA A 112 8.56 -1.55 -9.13
C ALA A 112 9.11 -2.52 -10.18
N ALA A 113 10.02 -3.41 -9.79
CA ALA A 113 10.52 -4.45 -10.69
C ALA A 113 9.38 -5.35 -11.21
N THR A 114 8.41 -5.67 -10.36
CA THR A 114 7.23 -6.44 -10.76
C THR A 114 6.33 -5.66 -11.70
N TYR A 115 6.06 -4.38 -11.39
CA TYR A 115 5.31 -3.46 -12.25
C TYR A 115 5.88 -3.46 -13.65
N ASP A 116 7.19 -3.26 -13.80
CA ASP A 116 7.85 -3.15 -15.10
C ASP A 116 7.72 -4.42 -15.94
N ARG A 117 7.77 -5.58 -15.29
CA ARG A 117 7.70 -6.90 -15.93
C ARG A 117 6.29 -7.34 -16.25
N THR A 118 5.30 -6.91 -15.46
CA THR A 118 3.90 -7.36 -15.65
C THR A 118 3.37 -7.00 -17.03
N GLN A 119 2.69 -7.98 -17.63
CA GLN A 119 2.03 -7.88 -18.93
C GLN A 119 0.56 -8.25 -18.74
N PRO A 120 -0.30 -7.29 -18.35
CA PRO A 120 -1.71 -7.56 -18.16
C PRO A 120 -2.32 -8.02 -19.51
N GLN A 121 -3.06 -9.15 -19.48
CA GLN A 121 -3.59 -9.90 -20.63
C GLN A 121 -4.46 -9.13 -21.65
N HIS A 122 -4.70 -7.83 -21.48
CA HIS A 122 -5.55 -7.02 -22.37
C HIS A 122 -4.93 -5.66 -22.72
N ILE A 123 -3.65 -5.44 -22.40
CA ILE A 123 -2.94 -4.19 -22.68
C ILE A 123 -2.06 -4.37 -23.92
N ARG A 124 -2.24 -3.51 -24.93
CA ARG A 124 -1.39 -3.49 -26.13
C ARG A 124 0.02 -2.94 -25.81
N PRO A 125 1.04 -3.30 -26.60
CA PRO A 125 2.39 -2.77 -26.39
C PRO A 125 2.48 -1.24 -26.32
N GLU A 126 1.72 -0.51 -27.14
CA GLU A 126 1.67 0.96 -27.09
C GLU A 126 1.09 1.50 -25.77
N GLN A 127 0.06 0.87 -25.23
CA GLN A 127 -0.56 1.24 -23.95
C GLN A 127 0.37 0.93 -22.77
N ARG A 128 1.15 -0.14 -22.87
CA ARG A 128 2.21 -0.43 -21.91
C ARG A 128 3.26 0.67 -21.91
N GLN A 129 3.69 1.15 -23.08
CA GLN A 129 4.65 2.26 -23.17
C GLN A 129 4.09 3.52 -22.49
N ILE A 130 2.80 3.83 -22.63
CA ILE A 130 2.16 4.93 -21.91
C ILE A 130 2.30 4.73 -20.38
N ALA A 131 1.97 3.54 -19.87
CA ALA A 131 2.12 3.23 -18.45
C ALA A 131 3.56 3.29 -17.94
N ASP A 132 4.53 2.94 -18.78
CA ASP A 132 5.95 2.99 -18.45
C ASP A 132 6.50 4.43 -18.53
N GLN A 133 5.88 5.31 -19.33
CA GLN A 133 6.20 6.74 -19.46
C GLN A 133 5.60 7.63 -18.36
N LYS A 134 4.50 7.21 -17.72
CA LYS A 134 3.90 7.95 -16.60
C LYS A 134 4.81 7.95 -15.37
N THR A 135 4.67 8.97 -14.52
CA THR A 135 5.57 9.20 -13.39
C THR A 135 5.46 8.08 -12.35
N ARG A 136 6.57 7.36 -12.18
CA ARG A 136 6.78 6.33 -11.15
C ARG A 136 7.67 6.89 -10.05
N ILE A 137 7.18 6.95 -8.83
CA ILE A 137 7.96 7.39 -7.68
C ILE A 137 8.20 6.18 -6.79
N LEU A 138 9.47 5.89 -6.55
CA LEU A 138 9.88 4.82 -5.66
C LEU A 138 10.13 5.37 -4.26
N ASP A 139 9.27 5.01 -3.31
CA ASP A 139 9.45 5.34 -1.91
C ASP A 139 9.95 4.13 -1.12
N THR A 140 11.25 4.11 -0.84
CA THR A 140 11.95 3.06 -0.11
C THR A 140 12.12 3.36 1.37
N LYS A 141 11.62 4.50 1.85
CA LYS A 141 11.88 4.99 3.23
C LYS A 141 10.80 4.57 4.20
N ALA A 142 9.66 4.13 3.70
CA ALA A 142 8.51 3.86 4.54
C ALA A 142 8.76 2.65 5.44
N SER A 143 8.46 2.77 6.73
CA SER A 143 8.70 1.69 7.70
C SER A 143 7.45 0.96 8.20
N SER A 144 6.29 1.33 7.67
CA SER A 144 4.98 0.78 8.02
C SER A 144 3.94 1.21 6.99
N THR A 145 2.73 0.68 7.10
CA THR A 145 1.59 1.10 6.29
C THR A 145 1.35 2.61 6.39
N THR A 146 1.39 3.13 7.62
CA THR A 146 1.24 4.56 7.91
C THR A 146 2.31 5.39 7.22
N PHE A 147 3.55 4.91 7.22
CA PHE A 147 4.64 5.61 6.55
C PHE A 147 4.51 5.59 5.03
N ASN A 148 4.00 4.51 4.43
CA ASN A 148 3.78 4.49 2.99
C ASN A 148 2.90 5.66 2.55
N ILE A 149 1.89 5.98 3.37
CA ILE A 149 0.97 7.10 3.14
C ILE A 149 1.68 8.44 3.36
N LEU A 150 2.36 8.61 4.49
CA LEU A 150 3.00 9.88 4.85
C LEU A 150 4.15 10.25 3.90
N GLU A 151 5.00 9.30 3.53
CA GLU A 151 6.10 9.56 2.60
C GLU A 151 5.60 9.83 1.17
N GLY A 152 4.55 9.13 0.72
CA GLY A 152 3.89 9.44 -0.54
C GLY A 152 3.29 10.86 -0.57
N ILE A 153 2.65 11.30 0.52
CA ILE A 153 2.15 12.68 0.66
C ILE A 153 3.31 13.69 0.75
N ASN A 154 4.36 13.38 1.51
CA ASN A 154 5.55 14.22 1.61
C ASN A 154 6.22 14.44 0.26
N PHE A 155 6.25 13.40 -0.59
CA PHE A 155 6.74 13.53 -1.95
C PHE A 155 5.90 14.56 -2.73
N LEU A 156 4.57 14.43 -2.70
CA LEU A 156 3.66 15.35 -3.38
C LEU A 156 3.80 16.78 -2.85
N ASP A 157 3.84 16.96 -1.52
CA ASP A 157 4.00 18.26 -0.88
C ASP A 157 5.33 18.93 -1.27
N LYS A 158 6.43 18.17 -1.36
CA LYS A 158 7.73 18.69 -1.83
C LYS A 158 7.70 19.13 -3.28
N GLU A 159 7.11 18.31 -4.14
CA GLU A 159 6.98 18.61 -5.57
C GLU A 159 6.15 19.88 -5.80
N ALA A 160 5.11 20.10 -4.99
CA ALA A 160 4.29 21.30 -5.00
C ALA A 160 4.96 22.54 -4.36
N GLY A 161 6.20 22.43 -3.86
CA GLY A 161 6.89 23.54 -3.20
C GLY A 161 6.40 23.84 -1.78
N GLY A 162 5.68 22.92 -1.15
CA GLY A 162 5.36 22.99 0.27
C GLY A 162 4.05 22.35 0.67
N TYR A 163 3.05 22.29 -0.20
CA TYR A 163 1.75 21.70 0.12
C TYR A 163 0.95 21.40 -1.15
N TRP A 164 0.54 20.14 -1.31
CA TRP A 164 -0.13 19.64 -2.50
C TRP A 164 -1.64 19.46 -2.28
N GLU A 165 -2.46 19.77 -3.28
CA GLU A 165 -3.89 19.47 -3.28
C GLU A 165 -4.27 18.72 -4.56
N GLY A 166 -5.12 17.70 -4.42
CA GLY A 166 -5.59 16.88 -5.53
C GLY A 166 -6.29 15.62 -5.04
N ASN A 167 -6.88 14.89 -5.99
CA ASN A 167 -7.53 13.60 -5.74
C ASN A 167 -6.46 12.50 -5.68
N LEU A 168 -6.36 11.84 -4.53
CA LEU A 168 -5.37 10.79 -4.30
C LEU A 168 -6.09 9.48 -4.01
N ALA A 169 -5.56 8.37 -4.52
CA ALA A 169 -5.96 7.06 -4.06
C ALA A 169 -4.81 6.37 -3.31
N ILE A 170 -5.16 5.55 -2.32
CA ILE A 170 -4.24 4.61 -1.68
C ILE A 170 -4.72 3.20 -2.00
N MET A 171 -3.89 2.43 -2.68
CA MET A 171 -4.25 1.13 -3.20
C MET A 171 -3.45 0.01 -2.54
N SER A 172 -4.15 -1.05 -2.17
CA SER A 172 -3.58 -2.33 -1.78
C SER A 172 -4.64 -3.43 -1.89
N SER A 173 -4.23 -4.67 -1.62
CA SER A 173 -5.13 -5.81 -1.57
C SER A 173 -6.26 -5.68 -0.52
N GLU A 174 -7.41 -6.33 -0.75
CA GLU A 174 -8.62 -6.32 0.09
C GLU A 174 -8.36 -6.74 1.53
N TRP A 175 -7.34 -7.57 1.77
CA TRP A 175 -6.96 -7.91 3.15
C TRP A 175 -6.21 -6.75 3.83
N HIS A 176 -5.71 -5.74 3.12
CA HIS A 176 -4.96 -4.60 3.69
C HIS A 176 -5.79 -3.32 3.79
N ILE A 177 -6.81 -3.17 2.92
CA ILE A 177 -7.59 -1.94 2.81
C ILE A 177 -8.29 -1.48 4.11
N PRO A 178 -8.70 -2.35 5.06
CA PRO A 178 -9.24 -1.88 6.34
C PRO A 178 -8.24 -1.07 7.17
N ARG A 179 -6.95 -1.45 7.16
CA ARG A 179 -5.90 -0.71 7.84
C ARG A 179 -5.66 0.65 7.18
N LEU A 180 -5.62 0.67 5.84
CA LEU A 180 -5.50 1.90 5.07
C LEU A 180 -6.65 2.85 5.39
N TRP A 181 -7.87 2.32 5.39
CA TRP A 181 -9.09 3.06 5.71
C TRP A 181 -9.05 3.68 7.10
N GLU A 182 -8.66 2.91 8.12
CA GLU A 182 -8.55 3.44 9.48
C GLU A 182 -7.47 4.54 9.57
N THR A 183 -6.36 4.36 8.84
CA THR A 183 -5.27 5.35 8.82
C THR A 183 -5.69 6.65 8.15
N ILE A 184 -6.36 6.59 7.00
CA ILE A 184 -6.84 7.81 6.34
C ILE A 184 -7.89 8.55 7.16
N LYS A 185 -8.75 7.82 7.89
CA LYS A 185 -9.72 8.41 8.82
C LYS A 185 -9.04 9.07 10.01
N ALA A 186 -8.07 8.39 10.63
CA ALA A 186 -7.31 8.94 11.75
C ALA A 186 -6.55 10.21 11.34
N PHE A 187 -6.05 10.26 10.11
CA PHE A 187 -5.37 11.43 9.55
C PHE A 187 -6.30 12.48 8.94
N GLY A 188 -7.61 12.23 8.91
CA GLY A 188 -8.60 13.12 8.29
C GLY A 188 -8.41 13.33 6.80
N LEU A 189 -7.72 12.40 6.11
CA LEU A 189 -7.43 12.45 4.68
C LEU A 189 -8.66 12.12 3.83
N ASP A 190 -9.61 11.34 4.37
CA ASP A 190 -10.90 11.04 3.76
C ASP A 190 -11.69 12.30 3.40
N LYS A 191 -11.60 13.34 4.25
CA LYS A 191 -12.24 14.65 4.02
C LYS A 191 -11.53 15.51 2.98
N ARG A 192 -10.38 15.06 2.47
CA ARG A 192 -9.51 15.80 1.55
C ARG A 192 -9.40 15.14 0.17
N GLY A 193 -10.38 14.31 -0.18
CA GLY A 193 -10.43 13.65 -1.49
C GLY A 193 -9.49 12.44 -1.60
N VAL A 194 -8.99 11.90 -0.48
CA VAL A 194 -8.22 10.67 -0.48
C VAL A 194 -9.16 9.46 -0.41
N THR A 195 -9.10 8.58 -1.41
CA THR A 195 -9.89 7.34 -1.45
C THR A 195 -9.00 6.11 -1.26
N VAL A 196 -9.61 4.98 -0.87
CA VAL A 196 -8.92 3.68 -0.78
C VAL A 196 -9.42 2.79 -1.91
N LEU A 197 -8.49 2.23 -2.68
CA LEU A 197 -8.79 1.31 -3.77
C LEU A 197 -8.33 -0.11 -3.41
N SER A 198 -9.22 -1.07 -3.64
CA SER A 198 -8.90 -2.49 -3.58
C SER A 198 -8.27 -2.95 -4.89
N THR A 199 -7.09 -3.57 -4.80
CA THR A 199 -6.42 -4.22 -5.94
C THR A 199 -7.33 -5.23 -6.64
N GLU A 200 -8.03 -6.06 -5.90
CA GLU A 200 -8.90 -7.13 -6.41
C GLU A 200 -10.11 -6.59 -7.14
N ARG A 201 -10.71 -5.51 -6.62
CA ARG A 201 -11.85 -4.85 -7.25
C ARG A 201 -11.41 -4.14 -8.52
N VAL A 202 -10.25 -3.47 -8.51
CA VAL A 202 -9.61 -2.90 -9.71
C VAL A 202 -9.39 -3.99 -10.77
N LEU A 203 -8.81 -5.12 -10.38
CA LEU A 203 -8.58 -6.25 -11.29
C LEU A 203 -9.88 -6.79 -11.88
N ARG A 204 -10.89 -7.05 -11.04
CA ARG A 204 -12.23 -7.50 -11.48
C ARG A 204 -12.90 -6.52 -12.42
N HIS A 205 -12.76 -5.22 -12.16
CA HIS A 205 -13.30 -4.17 -12.99
C HIS A 205 -12.76 -4.23 -14.44
N TYR A 206 -11.48 -4.56 -14.60
CA TYR A 206 -10.84 -4.75 -15.92
C TYR A 206 -10.91 -6.19 -16.44
N GLY A 207 -11.83 -7.01 -15.91
CA GLY A 207 -12.08 -8.37 -16.41
C GLY A 207 -11.10 -9.44 -15.94
N TYR A 208 -10.17 -9.11 -15.03
CA TYR A 208 -9.34 -10.13 -14.39
C TYR A 208 -10.16 -10.82 -13.31
N ASN A 209 -10.26 -12.14 -13.39
CA ASN A 209 -10.71 -12.93 -12.25
C ASN A 209 -9.47 -13.32 -11.43
N PRO A 210 -9.17 -12.66 -10.30
CA PRO A 210 -8.17 -13.16 -9.36
C PRO A 210 -8.74 -14.42 -8.72
N ASP A 211 -8.74 -15.52 -9.46
CA ASP A 211 -9.10 -16.83 -8.96
C ASP A 211 -7.94 -17.31 -8.08
N TYR A 212 -7.94 -16.82 -6.85
CA TYR A 212 -6.97 -17.20 -5.84
C TYR A 212 -6.85 -18.72 -5.77
N GLN A 213 -7.92 -19.48 -6.03
CA GLN A 213 -7.86 -20.92 -5.99
C GLN A 213 -6.91 -21.54 -7.01
N LYS A 214 -6.85 -21.00 -8.24
CA LYS A 214 -5.90 -21.47 -9.27
C LYS A 214 -4.48 -21.02 -9.02
N ILE A 215 -4.32 -19.84 -8.42
CA ILE A 215 -3.01 -19.29 -8.10
C ILE A 215 -2.38 -20.06 -6.93
N TYR A 216 -3.17 -20.34 -5.88
CA TYR A 216 -2.75 -21.13 -4.72
C TYR A 216 -2.77 -22.64 -5.01
N ALA A 217 -3.41 -23.12 -6.07
CA ALA A 217 -3.32 -24.52 -6.51
C ALA A 217 -1.90 -24.94 -6.96
N ASN A 218 -1.05 -23.98 -7.34
CA ASN A 218 0.37 -24.21 -7.66
C ASN A 218 1.30 -24.08 -6.45
N LEU A 219 0.77 -23.76 -5.26
CA LEU A 219 1.53 -23.80 -4.02
C LEU A 219 1.41 -25.21 -3.43
N ASP A 220 2.54 -25.75 -2.99
CA ASP A 220 2.66 -27.13 -2.54
C ASP A 220 1.71 -27.43 -1.38
N LYS A 221 0.60 -28.11 -1.70
CA LYS A 221 -0.45 -28.50 -0.74
C LYS A 221 0.01 -29.53 0.29
N THR A 222 1.24 -30.06 0.16
CA THR A 222 1.81 -30.97 1.17
C THR A 222 2.32 -30.23 2.41
N GLN A 223 2.37 -28.89 2.41
CA GLN A 223 2.62 -28.10 3.60
C GLN A 223 1.33 -27.95 4.44
N PRO A 224 1.24 -28.52 5.65
CA PRO A 224 0.04 -28.51 6.48
C PRO A 224 -0.44 -27.10 6.85
N GLU A 225 0.47 -26.13 6.81
CA GLU A 225 0.21 -24.72 7.08
C GLU A 225 -0.60 -24.06 5.95
N ILE A 226 -0.47 -24.52 4.70
CA ILE A 226 -1.13 -23.92 3.52
C ILE A 226 -2.57 -24.42 3.35
N GLY A 227 -2.86 -25.66 3.74
CA GLY A 227 -4.23 -26.22 3.71
C GLY A 227 -5.18 -25.52 4.69
N ARG A 228 -4.68 -25.06 5.85
CA ARG A 228 -5.48 -24.31 6.84
C ARG A 228 -5.75 -22.84 6.46
N ILE A 229 -5.01 -22.28 5.48
CA ILE A 229 -5.26 -20.93 4.94
C ILE A 229 -6.58 -20.88 4.14
N TYR A 230 -7.09 -22.05 3.73
CA TYR A 230 -8.15 -22.18 2.74
C TYR A 230 -9.57 -22.34 3.33
N GLU A 231 -9.70 -23.03 4.45
CA GLU A 231 -11.02 -23.32 5.07
C GLU A 231 -11.50 -22.17 5.98
N ASP A 232 -10.56 -21.39 6.51
CA ASP A 232 -10.80 -20.12 7.17
C ASP A 232 -10.31 -19.00 6.26
N LEU A 233 -11.21 -18.23 5.63
CA LEU A 233 -10.87 -16.92 5.03
C LEU A 233 -10.26 -16.04 6.14
N ILE A 234 -8.94 -16.19 6.28
CA ILE A 234 -7.93 -15.55 7.12
C ILE A 234 -8.51 -14.78 8.32
N PRO A 235 -8.38 -15.28 9.57
CA PRO A 235 -8.40 -14.39 10.72
C PRO A 235 -7.25 -13.38 10.54
N PHE A 236 -7.56 -12.09 10.70
CA PHE A 236 -6.64 -10.96 10.51
C PHE A 236 -5.32 -11.14 11.28
N ALA A 237 -5.40 -11.59 12.53
CA ALA A 237 -4.26 -11.63 13.45
C ALA A 237 -3.20 -12.69 13.09
N PRO A 238 -3.50 -14.00 12.87
CA PRO A 238 -2.47 -14.99 12.55
C PRO A 238 -1.71 -14.69 11.26
N HIS A 239 -2.39 -14.19 10.22
CA HIS A 239 -1.70 -13.85 8.96
C HIS A 239 -0.97 -12.52 9.05
N GLU A 240 -1.49 -11.49 9.72
CA GLU A 240 -0.69 -10.29 9.98
C GLU A 240 0.54 -10.62 10.83
N GLU A 241 0.39 -11.45 11.86
CA GLU A 241 1.48 -11.87 12.73
C GLU A 241 2.49 -12.76 12.00
N ILE A 242 2.07 -13.57 11.03
CA ILE A 242 2.99 -14.33 10.16
C ILE A 242 3.67 -13.41 9.15
N THR A 243 2.89 -12.57 8.46
CA THR A 243 3.34 -11.72 7.35
C THR A 243 4.21 -10.56 7.83
N TYR A 244 3.91 -10.02 9.01
CA TYR A 244 4.57 -8.88 9.64
C TYR A 244 5.13 -9.27 11.01
N LYS A 245 5.56 -10.52 11.17
CA LYS A 245 6.15 -11.04 12.42
C LYS A 245 7.20 -10.09 12.99
N GLY A 246 6.97 -9.58 14.19
CA GLY A 246 7.83 -8.58 14.86
C GLY A 246 7.41 -7.12 14.67
N GLN A 247 6.37 -6.85 13.88
CA GLN A 247 5.66 -5.58 13.87
C GLN A 247 4.42 -5.75 14.77
N SER A 248 4.27 -4.91 15.79
CA SER A 248 3.02 -4.89 16.56
C SER A 248 1.86 -4.60 15.62
N ILE A 249 0.74 -5.30 15.82
CA ILE A 249 -0.45 -5.25 14.96
C ILE A 249 -0.78 -3.78 14.68
N GLN A 250 -0.57 -3.32 13.44
CA GLN A 250 -0.44 -1.88 13.19
C GLN A 250 -1.75 -1.13 13.43
N MET A 251 -2.90 -1.80 13.25
CA MET A 251 -4.21 -1.25 13.61
C MET A 251 -4.36 -1.09 15.12
N GLU A 252 -3.84 -2.01 15.93
CA GLU A 252 -3.85 -1.89 17.39
C GLU A 252 -2.93 -0.76 17.84
N ASN A 253 -1.74 -0.62 17.25
CA ASN A 253 -0.90 0.54 17.56
C ASN A 253 -1.57 1.86 17.16
N LEU A 254 -2.18 1.91 15.97
CA LEU A 254 -2.91 3.10 15.52
C LEU A 254 -4.11 3.40 16.42
N ARG A 255 -4.76 2.41 17.03
CA ARG A 255 -5.93 2.65 17.89
C ARG A 255 -5.59 2.87 19.35
N ASN A 256 -4.54 2.21 19.83
CA ASN A 256 -4.26 2.06 21.26
C ASN A 256 -2.98 2.78 21.69
N ASN A 257 -2.15 3.19 20.72
CA ASN A 257 -0.87 3.83 21.00
C ASN A 257 -0.69 5.13 20.18
N PRO A 258 -1.28 6.25 20.62
CA PRO A 258 -1.06 7.54 19.95
C PRO A 258 0.42 7.93 19.91
N TYR A 259 1.25 7.49 20.86
CA TYR A 259 2.70 7.78 20.86
C TYR A 259 3.44 7.11 19.70
N TYR A 260 3.03 5.91 19.28
CA TYR A 260 3.64 5.16 18.17
C TYR A 260 3.63 5.97 16.86
N VAL A 261 2.51 6.62 16.55
CA VAL A 261 2.33 7.41 15.32
C VAL A 261 2.79 8.86 15.52
N SER A 262 2.66 9.41 16.73
CA SER A 262 2.98 10.82 17.01
C SER A 262 4.41 11.17 16.59
N ALA A 263 5.41 10.42 17.05
CA ALA A 263 6.80 10.67 16.67
C ALA A 263 7.02 10.66 15.15
N ARG A 264 6.15 9.95 14.40
CA ARG A 264 6.23 9.81 12.95
C ARG A 264 5.55 10.96 12.21
N LEU A 265 4.52 11.57 12.78
CA LEU A 265 3.91 12.78 12.21
C LEU A 265 4.94 13.92 12.06
N ALA A 266 5.97 13.96 12.91
CA ALA A 266 7.06 14.92 12.79
C ALA A 266 7.86 14.81 11.47
N SER A 267 7.76 13.71 10.71
CA SER A 267 8.39 13.61 9.38
C SER A 267 7.61 14.35 8.29
N ILE A 268 6.36 14.76 8.53
CA ILE A 268 5.53 15.45 7.55
C ILE A 268 6.18 16.78 7.16
N VAL A 269 6.51 16.99 5.89
CA VAL A 269 7.34 18.12 5.46
C VAL A 269 6.57 19.43 5.46
N SER A 270 5.33 19.42 4.97
CA SER A 270 4.48 20.60 4.95
C SER A 270 4.01 20.98 6.37
N PRO A 271 4.26 22.22 6.84
CA PRO A 271 3.71 22.69 8.13
C PRO A 271 2.18 22.60 8.16
N ARG A 272 1.52 22.95 7.04
CA ARG A 272 0.07 22.88 6.90
C ARG A 272 -0.42 21.44 6.97
N ARG A 273 0.17 20.51 6.20
CA ARG A 273 -0.20 19.09 6.27
C ARG A 273 -0.01 18.52 7.66
N PHE A 274 1.10 18.87 8.30
CA PHE A 274 1.39 18.42 9.67
C PHE A 274 0.29 18.87 10.62
N TRP A 275 -0.09 20.16 10.59
CA TRP A 275 -1.18 20.67 11.42
C TRP A 275 -2.51 19.96 11.16
N GLU A 276 -2.89 19.77 9.89
CA GLU A 276 -4.15 19.10 9.52
C GLU A 276 -4.21 17.65 10.00
N ILE A 277 -3.14 16.89 9.78
CA ILE A 277 -3.05 15.49 10.19
C ILE A 277 -2.99 15.41 11.71
N ALA A 278 -2.16 16.22 12.39
CA ALA A 278 -2.04 16.17 13.84
C ALA A 278 -3.34 16.60 14.55
N THR A 279 -4.06 17.59 14.03
CA THR A 279 -5.36 18.02 14.55
C THR A 279 -6.43 16.94 14.34
N SER A 280 -6.46 16.32 13.16
CA SER A 280 -7.38 15.21 12.88
C SER A 280 -7.09 13.99 13.77
N PHE A 281 -5.81 13.69 13.98
CA PHE A 281 -5.35 12.60 14.82
C PHE A 281 -5.71 12.85 16.29
N LYS A 282 -5.52 14.07 16.80
CA LYS A 282 -5.99 14.49 18.14
C LYS A 282 -7.47 14.19 18.32
N ARG A 283 -8.30 14.67 17.39
CA ARG A 283 -9.76 14.46 17.42
C ARG A 283 -10.12 12.96 17.37
N TYR A 284 -9.45 12.19 16.51
CA TYR A 284 -9.70 10.76 16.34
C TYR A 284 -9.59 9.97 17.67
N TYR A 285 -8.61 10.27 18.52
CA TYR A 285 -8.49 9.63 19.85
C TYR A 285 -9.40 10.25 20.90
N GLN A 286 -9.64 11.56 20.86
CA GLN A 286 -10.57 12.22 21.78
C GLN A 286 -11.99 11.63 21.64
N GLU A 287 -12.45 11.39 20.41
CA GLU A 287 -13.73 10.71 20.13
C GLU A 287 -13.80 9.27 20.69
N ARG A 288 -12.65 8.65 20.98
CA ARG A 288 -12.52 7.29 21.52
C ARG A 288 -12.18 7.27 23.01
N ASP A 289 -12.13 8.43 23.65
CA ASP A 289 -11.73 8.58 25.05
C ASP A 289 -10.33 7.99 25.35
N ILE A 290 -9.39 8.21 24.42
CA ILE A 290 -7.99 7.79 24.52
C ILE A 290 -7.12 9.03 24.66
N ALA A 291 -6.28 9.06 25.69
CA ALA A 291 -5.38 10.18 25.93
C ALA A 291 -4.27 10.25 24.88
N VAL A 292 -4.09 11.43 24.29
CA VAL A 292 -2.96 11.74 23.40
C VAL A 292 -1.82 12.40 24.19
N PRO A 293 -0.58 12.39 23.68
CA PRO A 293 0.53 13.07 24.32
C PRO A 293 0.26 14.58 24.55
N ASP A 294 0.72 15.14 25.66
CA ASP A 294 0.45 16.55 26.04
C ASP A 294 0.91 17.57 24.98
N ILE A 295 1.86 17.20 24.12
CA ILE A 295 2.34 18.05 23.02
C ILE A 295 1.19 18.47 22.08
N TYR A 296 0.14 17.66 21.93
CA TYR A 296 -1.05 17.99 21.12
C TYR A 296 -1.88 19.13 21.71
N ASN A 297 -1.70 19.48 22.99
CA ASN A 297 -2.37 20.63 23.61
C ASN A 297 -1.70 21.96 23.25
N LYS A 298 -0.51 21.92 22.65
CA LYS A 298 0.22 23.09 22.17
C LYS A 298 0.06 23.33 20.67
N LEU A 299 -0.71 22.48 19.97
CA LEU A 299 -1.12 22.74 18.58
C LEU A 299 -2.08 23.94 18.56
N PRO A 300 -1.91 24.90 17.63
CA PRO A 300 -2.85 26.00 17.49
C PRO A 300 -4.21 25.50 16.98
N ASP A 301 -5.29 26.15 17.43
CA ASP A 301 -6.67 25.78 17.05
C ASP A 301 -6.95 25.98 15.55
N SER A 302 -6.20 26.87 14.90
CA SER A 302 -6.19 27.10 13.45
C SER A 302 -4.77 27.04 12.90
N PHE A 303 -4.62 26.74 11.61
CA PHE A 303 -3.31 26.84 10.96
C PHE A 303 -2.79 28.28 11.04
N ASP A 304 -1.56 28.43 11.54
CA ASP A 304 -0.86 29.71 11.67
C ASP A 304 0.54 29.56 11.04
N GLU A 305 0.81 30.27 9.95
CA GLU A 305 2.08 30.21 9.24
C GLU A 305 3.27 30.79 10.03
N HIS A 306 2.99 31.59 11.07
CA HIS A 306 4.00 32.16 11.96
C HIS A 306 4.33 31.26 13.16
N PHE A 307 3.55 30.21 13.39
CA PHE A 307 3.84 29.24 14.43
C PHE A 307 5.15 28.49 14.12
N ASP A 308 6.05 28.36 15.09
CA ASP A 308 7.32 27.65 14.92
C ASP A 308 7.11 26.12 14.88
N PHE A 309 6.61 25.65 13.74
CA PHE A 309 6.42 24.23 13.47
C PHE A 309 7.73 23.45 13.50
N SER A 310 8.88 24.08 13.25
CA SER A 310 10.17 23.40 13.27
C SER A 310 10.53 22.95 14.69
N THR A 311 10.49 23.89 15.64
CA THR A 311 10.72 23.58 17.07
C THR A 311 9.64 22.68 17.62
N PHE A 312 8.38 22.93 17.25
CA PHE A 312 7.26 22.12 17.71
C PHE A 312 7.38 20.65 17.26
N LYS A 313 7.71 20.39 15.99
CA LYS A 313 7.90 19.03 15.46
C LYS A 313 9.06 18.29 16.12
N LYS A 314 10.13 18.98 16.52
CA LYS A 314 11.23 18.38 17.31
C LYS A 314 10.73 17.88 18.66
N ALA A 315 9.91 18.67 19.36
CA ALA A 315 9.29 18.25 20.62
C ALA A 315 8.29 17.09 20.40
N PHE A 316 7.58 17.09 19.28
CA PHE A 316 6.69 16.02 18.87
C PHE A 316 7.44 14.70 18.61
N GLN A 317 8.60 14.77 17.95
CA GLN A 317 9.48 13.62 17.71
C GLN A 317 10.09 13.07 18.99
N ALA A 318 10.37 13.93 19.98
CA ALA A 318 10.90 13.56 21.28
C ALA A 318 9.84 12.98 22.25
N SER A 319 8.57 12.91 21.83
CA SER A 319 7.52 12.31 22.64
C SER A 319 7.80 10.81 22.81
N GLU A 320 8.18 10.40 24.02
CA GLU A 320 8.57 9.02 24.32
C GLU A 320 7.45 8.03 23.99
N MET A 321 7.78 6.92 23.32
CA MET A 321 6.83 5.82 23.18
C MET A 321 6.46 5.29 24.56
N ARG A 322 5.18 5.40 24.92
CA ARG A 322 4.65 4.76 26.13
C ARG A 322 4.09 3.38 25.77
N PRO A 323 4.31 2.37 26.61
CA PRO A 323 3.62 1.09 26.47
C PRO A 323 2.11 1.33 26.55
N VAL A 324 1.35 0.52 25.81
CA VAL A 324 -0.12 0.60 25.81
C VAL A 324 -0.61 0.30 27.23
N THR A 325 -1.15 1.31 27.92
CA THR A 325 -1.62 1.17 29.31
C THR A 325 -3.06 0.67 29.40
N LYS A 326 -3.80 0.74 28.28
CA LYS A 326 -5.17 0.27 28.15
C LYS A 326 -5.34 -0.28 26.73
N GLU A 327 -5.40 -1.61 26.61
CA GLU A 327 -5.79 -2.22 25.35
C GLU A 327 -7.25 -1.87 25.09
N TYR A 328 -7.52 -1.25 23.94
CA TYR A 328 -8.90 -1.21 23.45
C TYR A 328 -9.25 -2.61 22.97
N SER A 329 -9.79 -3.40 23.88
CA SER A 329 -10.33 -4.74 23.61
C SER A 329 -11.75 -4.62 23.08
N ALA A 330 -11.96 -3.90 21.98
CA ALA A 330 -13.09 -4.28 21.15
C ALA A 330 -12.69 -5.60 20.49
N PRO A 331 -13.38 -6.73 20.76
CA PRO A 331 -13.14 -7.94 20.01
C PRO A 331 -13.47 -7.64 18.56
N GLU A 332 -12.47 -7.37 17.75
CA GLU A 332 -12.61 -7.41 16.31
C GLU A 332 -12.80 -8.86 15.94
N THR A 333 -14.07 -9.25 15.94
CA THR A 333 -14.45 -10.50 15.31
C THR A 333 -14.00 -10.43 13.85
N THR A 334 -13.55 -11.55 13.31
CA THR A 334 -13.29 -11.72 11.87
C THR A 334 -14.45 -11.18 11.01
N GLN A 335 -15.67 -11.17 11.55
CA GLN A 335 -16.86 -10.59 10.93
C GLN A 335 -16.79 -9.06 10.77
N SER A 336 -16.40 -8.31 11.81
CA SER A 336 -16.25 -6.84 11.73
C SER A 336 -15.25 -6.43 10.65
N TYR A 337 -14.16 -7.18 10.52
CA TYR A 337 -13.16 -6.98 9.49
C TYR A 337 -13.70 -7.22 8.08
N ARG A 338 -14.44 -8.32 7.88
CA ARG A 338 -15.07 -8.66 6.60
C ARG A 338 -16.07 -7.59 6.17
N ILE A 339 -16.84 -7.05 7.11
CA ILE A 339 -17.76 -5.94 6.85
C ILE A 339 -16.98 -4.71 6.40
N LEU A 340 -15.87 -4.37 7.07
CA LEU A 340 -15.05 -3.22 6.69
C LEU A 340 -14.39 -3.41 5.32
N ALA A 341 -13.78 -4.57 5.05
CA ALA A 341 -13.21 -4.90 3.75
C ALA A 341 -14.27 -4.85 2.63
N LYS A 342 -15.48 -5.37 2.89
CA LYS A 342 -16.60 -5.27 1.96
C LYS A 342 -16.98 -3.81 1.69
N THR A 343 -17.11 -3.00 2.74
CA THR A 343 -17.48 -1.58 2.66
C THR A 343 -16.45 -0.79 1.86
N VAL A 344 -15.15 -0.96 2.14
CA VAL A 344 -14.09 -0.27 1.40
C VAL A 344 -13.99 -0.80 -0.05
N GLY A 345 -14.27 -2.08 -0.28
CA GLY A 345 -14.42 -2.62 -1.61
C GLY A 345 -15.58 -1.99 -2.40
N GLU A 346 -16.73 -1.74 -1.76
CA GLU A 346 -17.86 -1.02 -2.38
C GLU A 346 -17.52 0.44 -2.72
N VAL A 347 -16.62 1.09 -1.97
CA VAL A 347 -16.06 2.40 -2.33
C VAL A 347 -15.27 2.32 -3.64
N THR A 348 -14.49 1.25 -3.83
CA THR A 348 -13.76 1.02 -5.09
C THR A 348 -14.73 0.83 -6.27
N ASP A 349 -15.76 0.01 -6.09
CA ASP A 349 -16.76 -0.23 -7.13
C ASP A 349 -17.53 1.06 -7.49
N SER A 350 -17.90 1.84 -6.48
CA SER A 350 -18.60 3.11 -6.65
C SER A 350 -17.74 4.14 -7.39
N PHE A 351 -16.43 4.18 -7.08
CA PHE A 351 -15.47 5.02 -7.78
C PHE A 351 -15.43 4.68 -9.28
N PHE A 352 -15.35 3.40 -9.63
CA PHE A 352 -15.36 2.96 -11.03
C PHE A 352 -16.69 3.15 -11.72
N ALA A 353 -17.82 2.89 -11.04
CA ALA A 353 -19.15 3.16 -11.59
C ALA A 353 -19.33 4.63 -11.99
N THR A 354 -18.65 5.55 -11.30
CA THR A 354 -18.71 6.98 -11.56
C THR A 354 -17.74 7.43 -12.67
N HIS A 355 -16.51 6.90 -12.67
CA HIS A 355 -15.43 7.46 -13.49
C HIS A 355 -14.99 6.60 -14.68
N ASN A 356 -15.27 5.28 -14.67
CA ASN A 356 -15.03 4.38 -15.80
C ASN A 356 -16.02 3.20 -15.75
N PRO A 357 -17.33 3.41 -15.96
CA PRO A 357 -18.34 2.37 -15.73
C PRO A 357 -18.21 1.15 -16.65
N LYS A 358 -17.50 1.28 -17.78
CA LYS A 358 -17.38 0.21 -18.79
C LYS A 358 -16.16 -0.70 -18.57
N GLY A 359 -15.25 -0.35 -17.66
CA GLY A 359 -13.97 -1.08 -17.53
C GLY A 359 -13.13 -1.06 -18.80
N SER A 360 -13.39 -0.09 -19.69
CA SER A 360 -12.67 0.04 -20.94
C SER A 360 -11.31 0.68 -20.68
N ILE A 361 -10.29 0.10 -21.28
CA ILE A 361 -9.00 0.75 -21.45
C ILE A 361 -9.14 1.82 -22.53
N GLN A 362 -8.68 3.05 -22.25
CA GLN A 362 -8.72 4.15 -23.22
C GLN A 362 -7.68 3.99 -24.33
#